data_AF-A0A258JI97-F1
#
_entry.id   AF-A0A258JI97-F1
#
_cell.length_a   1.000
_cell.length_b   1.000
_cell.length_c   1.000
_cell.angle_alpha   90.00
_cell.angle_beta   90.00
_cell.angle_gamma   90.00
#
_symmetry.space_group_name_H-M   'P 1'
#
loop_
_entity.id
_entity.type
_entity.pdbx_description
1 polymer ?
#
loop_
_entity_poly.entity_id
_entity_poly.type
_entity_poly.pdbx_seq_one_letter_code
_entity_poly.pdbx_strand_id
1 'polypeptide(L)'
;MIPWIHIDSARVPDGGELKLMRRGAEYSIKLAGNELMNSRLSGSEQALATLTCARLATAKPRLLIGGLGMGFTLRAALGVLGSQAHIDVAEIVPQVVAWARGPMAE
;
A
#
# COMPACT_ATOMS: atom_id res chain seq x y z
N MET A 1 4.75 24.84 -11.53
CA MET A 1 4.23 24.02 -10.41
C MET A 1 3.33 22.96 -11.02
N ILE A 2 3.59 21.65 -10.80
CA ILE A 2 2.71 20.60 -11.34
C ILE A 2 1.49 20.49 -10.42
N PRO A 3 0.25 20.61 -10.94
CA PRO A 3 -0.95 20.53 -10.11
C PRO A 3 -1.25 19.10 -9.67
N TRP A 4 -2.00 18.96 -8.57
CA TRP A 4 -2.62 17.70 -8.20
C TRP A 4 -3.83 17.42 -9.09
N ILE A 5 -3.91 16.21 -9.62
CA ILE A 5 -5.01 15.70 -10.44
C ILE A 5 -5.72 14.63 -9.63
N HIS A 6 -7.04 14.71 -9.53
CA HIS A 6 -7.86 13.66 -8.92
C HIS A 6 -7.99 12.51 -9.92
N ILE A 7 -7.66 11.29 -9.49
CA ILE A 7 -7.70 10.08 -10.32
C ILE A 7 -8.98 9.29 -10.03
N ASP A 8 -9.26 9.02 -8.75
CA ASP A 8 -10.42 8.24 -8.35
C ASP A 8 -10.78 8.46 -6.86
N SER A 9 -11.97 8.03 -6.46
CA SER A 9 -12.48 8.10 -5.08
C SER A 9 -13.03 6.76 -4.60
N ALA A 10 -12.98 6.51 -3.30
CA ALA A 10 -13.56 5.33 -2.67
C ALA A 10 -14.22 5.66 -1.34
N ARG A 11 -15.32 4.98 -1.03
CA ARG A 11 -15.99 5.09 0.28
C ARG A 11 -15.38 4.10 1.25
N VAL A 12 -15.08 4.57 2.45
CA VAL A 12 -14.65 3.71 3.56
C VAL A 12 -15.90 3.20 4.27
N PRO A 13 -15.96 1.91 4.67
CA PRO A 13 -17.15 1.34 5.33
C PRO A 13 -17.63 2.10 6.56
N ASP A 14 -16.71 2.59 7.39
CA ASP A 14 -17.01 3.34 8.63
C ASP A 14 -17.21 4.85 8.41
N GLY A 15 -17.30 5.27 7.15
CA GLY A 15 -17.48 6.67 6.76
C GLY A 15 -16.20 7.37 6.33
N GLY A 16 -16.38 8.44 5.56
CA GLY A 16 -15.28 9.15 4.90
C GLY A 16 -15.12 8.79 3.42
N GLU A 17 -14.21 9.50 2.77
CA GLU A 17 -13.88 9.32 1.36
C GLU A 17 -12.36 9.31 1.20
N LEU A 18 -11.85 8.22 0.62
CA LEU A 18 -10.49 8.13 0.12
C LEU A 18 -10.43 8.71 -1.28
N LYS A 19 -9.39 9.49 -1.57
CA LYS A 19 -9.10 10.01 -2.91
C LYS A 19 -7.71 9.61 -3.33
N LEU A 20 -7.58 9.05 -4.53
CA LEU A 20 -6.30 8.90 -5.20
C LEU A 20 -6.01 10.18 -5.99
N MET A 21 -4.89 10.81 -5.70
CA MET A 21 -4.41 12.02 -6.34
C MET A 21 -3.07 11.76 -7.00
N ARG A 22 -2.80 12.39 -8.15
CA ARG A 22 -1.52 12.30 -8.87
C ARG A 22 -0.92 13.68 -9.11
N ARG A 23 0.40 13.80 -9.02
CA ARG A 23 1.17 14.99 -9.42
C ARG A 23 2.45 14.56 -10.10
N GLY A 24 2.51 14.68 -11.43
CA GLY A 24 3.62 14.13 -12.20
C GLY A 24 3.69 12.61 -12.04
N ALA A 25 4.77 12.10 -11.43
CA ALA A 25 4.96 10.69 -11.11
C ALA A 25 4.57 10.33 -9.65
N GLU A 26 4.11 11.31 -8.87
CA GLU A 26 3.77 11.11 -7.46
C GLU A 26 2.29 10.78 -7.30
N TYR A 27 1.98 9.80 -6.46
CA TYR A 27 0.63 9.45 -6.02
C TYR A 27 0.43 9.79 -4.55
N SER A 28 -0.79 10.15 -4.17
CA SER A 28 -1.19 10.44 -2.80
C SER A 28 -2.59 9.88 -2.54
N ILE A 29 -2.75 9.13 -1.46
CA ILE A 29 -4.06 8.70 -0.96
C ILE A 29 -4.45 9.64 0.18
N LYS A 30 -5.60 10.29 0.05
CA LYS A 30 -6.10 11.27 1.02
C LYS A 30 -7.42 10.83 1.62
N LEU A 31 -7.62 11.07 2.92
CA LEU A 31 -8.89 10.88 3.61
C LEU A 31 -9.44 12.24 4.06
N ALA A 32 -10.64 12.59 3.60
CA ALA A 32 -11.31 13.85 3.95
C ALA A 32 -10.41 15.11 3.74
N GLY A 33 -9.50 15.07 2.76
CA GLY A 33 -8.58 16.15 2.42
C GLY A 33 -7.20 16.06 3.09
N ASN A 34 -7.04 15.24 4.14
CA ASN A 34 -5.75 14.99 4.77
C ASN A 34 -4.97 13.92 4.00
N GLU A 35 -3.68 14.16 3.75
CA GLU A 35 -2.82 13.14 3.17
C GLU A 35 -2.57 12.03 4.19
N LEU A 36 -2.90 10.78 3.83
CA LEU A 36 -2.59 9.61 4.64
C LEU A 36 -1.22 9.05 4.29
N MET A 37 -0.93 8.96 2.99
CA MET A 37 0.33 8.41 2.48
C MET A 37 0.57 8.88 1.04
N ASN A 38 1.83 8.92 0.63
CA ASN A 38 2.23 9.27 -0.73
C ASN A 38 3.27 8.28 -1.27
N SER A 39 3.54 8.34 -2.57
CA SER A 39 4.44 7.39 -3.22
C SER A 39 5.94 7.69 -3.01
N ARG A 40 6.30 8.78 -2.31
CA ARG A 40 7.71 9.19 -2.10
C ARG A 40 8.32 8.63 -0.83
N LEU A 41 7.53 8.53 0.23
CA LEU A 41 7.99 8.10 1.55
C LEU A 41 7.47 6.70 1.83
N SER A 42 8.40 5.77 2.06
CA SER A 42 8.09 4.35 2.28
C SER A 42 8.99 3.66 3.32
N GLY A 43 9.81 4.44 4.04
CA GLY A 43 10.89 3.91 4.88
C GLY A 43 10.37 3.08 6.05
N SER A 44 9.33 3.56 6.74
CA SER A 44 8.67 2.84 7.83
C SER A 44 8.03 1.53 7.34
N GLU A 45 7.38 1.55 6.18
CA GLU A 45 6.66 0.41 5.61
C GLU A 45 7.63 -0.69 5.20
N GLN A 46 8.77 -0.31 4.60
CA GLN A 46 9.84 -1.23 4.24
C GLN A 46 10.54 -1.79 5.49
N ALA A 47 10.84 -0.94 6.48
CA ALA A 47 11.45 -1.38 7.73
C ALA A 47 10.54 -2.37 8.49
N LEU A 48 9.24 -2.07 8.58
CA LEU A 48 8.25 -2.95 9.22
C LEU A 48 8.27 -4.35 8.59
N ALA A 49 8.24 -4.43 7.26
CA ALA A 49 8.28 -5.71 6.55
C ALA A 49 9.61 -6.44 6.77
N THR A 50 10.73 -5.80 6.46
CA THR A 50 12.07 -6.43 6.45
C THR A 50 12.52 -6.87 7.83
N LEU A 51 12.33 -6.02 8.85
CA LEU A 51 12.68 -6.35 10.24
C LEU A 51 11.80 -7.48 10.79
N THR A 52 10.52 -7.53 10.42
CA THR A 52 9.64 -8.64 10.82
C THR A 52 10.07 -9.93 10.15
N CYS A 53 10.29 -9.91 8.82
CA CYS A 53 10.67 -11.09 8.04
C CYS A 53 12.02 -11.67 8.49
N ALA A 54 12.99 -10.82 8.85
CA ALA A 54 14.30 -11.26 9.35
C ALA A 54 14.22 -12.07 10.67
N ARG A 55 13.14 -11.92 11.44
CA ARG A 55 12.91 -12.67 12.69
C ARG A 55 12.14 -13.97 12.47
N LEU A 56 11.62 -14.22 11.27
CA LEU A 56 10.86 -15.44 10.96
C LEU A 56 11.85 -16.59 10.70
N ALA A 57 12.06 -17.44 11.69
CA ALA A 57 12.94 -18.61 11.59
C ALA A 57 12.23 -19.82 10.91
N THR A 58 11.63 -19.60 9.74
CA THR A 58 10.93 -20.65 8.99
C THR A 58 11.10 -20.47 7.48
N ALA A 59 11.22 -21.59 6.77
CA ALA A 59 11.25 -21.61 5.30
C ALA A 59 9.87 -21.35 4.67
N LYS A 60 8.78 -21.50 5.44
CA LYS A 60 7.39 -21.36 4.97
C LYS A 60 6.59 -20.37 5.83
N PRO A 61 6.99 -19.09 5.90
CA PRO A 61 6.31 -18.11 6.72
C PRO A 61 4.91 -17.83 6.20
N ARG A 62 3.97 -17.62 7.12
CA ARG A 62 2.62 -17.13 6.83
C ARG A 62 2.48 -15.75 7.44
N LEU A 63 2.28 -14.73 6.60
CA LEU A 63 2.22 -13.32 7.00
C LEU A 63 0.85 -12.75 6.66
N LEU A 64 0.24 -12.04 7.60
CA LEU A 64 -0.93 -11.20 7.35
C LEU A 64 -0.49 -9.74 7.32
N ILE A 65 -0.86 -9.03 6.26
CA ILE A 65 -0.69 -7.57 6.15
C ILE A 65 -2.10 -6.95 6.19
N GLY A 66 -2.37 -6.13 7.20
CA GLY A 66 -3.60 -5.36 7.31
C GLY A 66 -3.50 -4.07 6.50
N GLY A 67 -4.35 -3.93 5.49
CA GLY A 67 -4.34 -2.83 4.53
C GLY A 67 -3.30 -3.03 3.41
N LEU A 68 -3.64 -2.58 2.20
CA LEU A 68 -2.71 -2.55 1.07
C LEU A 68 -2.02 -1.20 0.97
N GLY A 69 -2.78 -0.10 1.09
CA GLY A 69 -2.26 1.27 0.91
C GLY A 69 -1.53 1.44 -0.43
N MET A 70 -0.29 1.95 -0.37
CA MET A 70 0.61 2.06 -1.54
C MET A 70 1.35 0.76 -1.89
N GLY A 71 1.07 -0.34 -1.20
CA GLY A 71 1.68 -1.66 -1.43
C GLY A 71 3.13 -1.79 -0.98
N PHE A 72 3.68 -0.80 -0.26
CA PHE A 72 5.10 -0.77 0.12
C PHE A 72 5.51 -1.90 1.05
N THR A 73 4.70 -2.19 2.08
CA THR A 73 4.95 -3.30 3.00
C THR A 73 4.91 -4.64 2.27
N LEU A 74 3.89 -4.86 1.42
CA LEU A 74 3.77 -6.08 0.62
C LEU A 74 4.99 -6.26 -0.30
N ARG A 75 5.36 -5.22 -1.06
CA ARG A 75 6.50 -5.27 -1.98
C ARG A 75 7.81 -5.57 -1.26
N ALA A 76 8.03 -4.93 -0.10
CA ALA A 76 9.22 -5.18 0.72
C ALA A 76 9.25 -6.62 1.26
N ALA A 77 8.11 -7.14 1.74
CA ALA A 77 8.02 -8.52 2.22
C ALA A 77 8.29 -9.53 1.09
N LEU A 78 7.67 -9.35 -0.09
CA LEU A 78 7.92 -10.19 -1.28
C LEU A 78 9.38 -10.17 -1.73
N GLY A 79 10.09 -9.05 -1.53
CA GLY A 79 11.49 -8.92 -1.90
C GLY A 79 12.48 -9.68 -1.01
N VAL A 80 12.08 -10.06 0.21
CA VAL A 80 12.98 -10.74 1.18
C VAL A 80 12.52 -12.15 1.57
N LEU A 81 11.25 -12.47 1.33
CA LEU A 81 10.71 -13.79 1.63
C LEU A 81 10.97 -14.78 0.49
N GLY A 82 11.20 -16.05 0.86
CA GLY A 82 11.36 -17.14 -0.11
C GLY A 82 10.04 -17.53 -0.79
N SER A 83 10.13 -18.28 -1.88
CA SER A 83 8.97 -18.67 -2.72
C SER A 83 7.92 -19.55 -2.02
N GLN A 84 8.24 -20.13 -0.86
CA GLN A 84 7.28 -20.90 -0.06
C GLN A 84 6.54 -20.05 0.99
N ALA A 85 6.79 -18.75 1.03
CA ALA A 85 6.04 -17.84 1.87
C ALA A 85 4.59 -17.69 1.37
N HIS A 86 3.67 -17.50 2.31
CA HIS A 86 2.29 -17.15 2.04
C HIS A 86 2.00 -15.80 2.68
N ILE A 87 1.49 -14.85 1.88
CA ILE A 87 1.17 -13.51 2.35
C ILE A 87 -0.30 -13.24 2.05
N ASP A 88 -1.08 -13.07 3.11
CA ASP A 88 -2.47 -12.62 3.03
C ASP A 88 -2.49 -11.10 3.20
N VAL A 89 -3.17 -10.38 2.29
CA VAL A 89 -3.38 -8.94 2.39
C VAL A 89 -4.86 -8.67 2.59
N ALA A 90 -5.21 -8.14 3.75
CA ALA A 90 -6.59 -7.80 4.10
C ALA A 90 -6.83 -6.31 3.85
N GLU A 91 -7.33 -5.98 2.66
CA GLU A 91 -7.76 -4.63 2.29
C GLU A 91 -9.28 -4.52 2.37
N ILE A 92 -9.77 -3.52 3.09
CA ILE A 92 -11.20 -3.32 3.33
C ILE A 92 -11.86 -2.47 2.23
N VAL A 93 -11.07 -1.67 1.51
CA VAL A 93 -11.54 -0.81 0.42
C VAL A 93 -11.11 -1.42 -0.93
N PRO A 94 -12.03 -2.08 -1.68
CA PRO A 94 -11.69 -2.77 -2.93
C PRO A 94 -10.99 -1.90 -3.97
N GLN A 95 -11.32 -0.59 -4.00
CA GLN A 95 -10.73 0.38 -4.90
C GLN A 95 -9.23 0.53 -4.68
N VAL A 96 -8.73 0.41 -3.45
CA VAL A 96 -7.28 0.48 -3.18
C VAL A 96 -6.54 -0.65 -3.91
N VAL A 97 -7.14 -1.84 -3.97
CA VAL A 97 -6.62 -2.97 -4.77
C VAL A 97 -6.69 -2.66 -6.26
N ALA A 98 -7.79 -2.08 -6.74
CA ALA A 98 -7.95 -1.69 -8.13
C ALA A 98 -6.90 -0.63 -8.55
N TRP A 99 -6.64 0.36 -7.69
CA TRP A 99 -5.63 1.38 -7.90
C TRP A 99 -4.23 0.79 -8.00
N ALA A 100 -3.90 -0.17 -7.13
CA ALA A 100 -2.62 -0.86 -7.13
C ALA A 100 -2.40 -1.72 -8.39
N ARG A 101 -3.48 -2.18 -9.03
CA ARG A 101 -3.44 -2.95 -10.28
C ARG A 101 -3.54 -2.09 -11.54
N GLY A 102 -3.99 -0.84 -11.42
CA GLY A 102 -4.18 0.09 -12.52
C GLY A 102 -3.25 1.30 -12.38
N PRO A 103 -3.78 2.48 -12.00
CA PRO A 103 -3.04 3.75 -12.06
C PRO A 103 -1.70 3.75 -11.31
N MET A 104 -1.58 3.04 -10.19
CA MET A 104 -0.31 3.01 -9.43
C MET A 104 0.72 2.00 -9.96
N ALA A 105 0.35 1.17 -10.94
CA ALA A 105 1.23 0.18 -11.57
C ALA A 105 1.96 0.71 -12.81
N GLU A 106 1.51 1.86 -13.35
CA GLU A 106 2.13 2.59 -14.46
C GLU A 106 3.30 3.47 -14.00
#